data_AF-A0AAP6ZZU6-F1
#
_entry.id   AF-A0AAP6ZZU6-F1
#
_cell.length_a   1.000
_cell.length_b   1.000
_cell.length_c   1.000
_cell.angle_alpha   90.00
_cell.angle_beta   90.00
_cell.angle_gamma   90.00
#
_symmetry.space_group_name_H-M   'P 1'
#
loop_
_entity.id
_entity.type
_entity.pdbx_description
1 polymer ?
#
loop_
_entity_poly.entity_id
_entity_poly.type
_entity_poly.pdbx_seq_one_letter_code
_entity_poly.pdbx_strand_id
1 'polypeptide(L)'
;MIYASIITTSLQSAATNTVKQVAAHMYPIELIVKKGESEDRDSKSPFLRKPPAMALKMTARQFAERFSNALPPPLNQWASEHVVDWAERRAEAAGEWGQARVGAALFKPLLVRYGIQGILKEERIRITHMKLPDIVDKEEPYIAIEVEYDLPMRVPFLLKTITIAARASERVWIGDGPQSRTSGGEANAEGDAPPAFVSLEPDPLLPGRKAKLVIKAIPHEKVELVVFYKSGKSKARHIGWAEADADGNVSWEWLVSGNTTSGEWRLVVNTEDGRTAERQFTVN
;
A
#
# COMPACT_ATOMS: atom_id res chain seq x y z
N MET A 1 -16.23 7.09 -30.15
CA MET A 1 -15.34 5.98 -29.76
C MET A 1 -13.87 6.40 -29.74
N ILE A 2 -13.31 6.95 -30.82
CA ILE A 2 -11.88 7.33 -30.91
C ILE A 2 -11.40 8.26 -29.78
N TYR A 3 -12.17 9.31 -29.45
CA TYR A 3 -11.80 10.28 -28.41
C TYR A 3 -11.70 9.66 -26.99
N ALA A 4 -12.61 8.73 -26.67
CA ALA A 4 -12.59 8.04 -25.37
C ALA A 4 -11.38 7.11 -25.25
N SER A 5 -11.01 6.42 -26.33
CA SER A 5 -9.81 5.58 -26.37
C SER A 5 -8.54 6.41 -26.16
N ILE A 6 -8.42 7.57 -26.81
CA ILE A 6 -7.27 8.48 -26.62
C ILE A 6 -7.17 8.94 -25.16
N ILE A 7 -8.29 9.34 -24.54
CA ILE A 7 -8.30 9.73 -23.12
C ILE A 7 -7.92 8.55 -22.22
N THR A 8 -8.43 7.35 -22.49
CA THR A 8 -8.11 6.15 -21.70
C THR A 8 -6.62 5.83 -21.76
N THR A 9 -6.03 5.81 -22.96
CA THR A 9 -4.59 5.57 -23.13
C THR A 9 -3.74 6.68 -22.51
N SER A 10 -4.16 7.94 -22.65
CA SER A 10 -3.49 9.09 -22.04
C SER A 10 -3.52 9.03 -20.52
N LEU A 11 -4.68 8.70 -19.92
CA LEU A 11 -4.85 8.56 -18.48
C LEU A 11 -4.02 7.42 -17.91
N GLN A 12 -4.01 6.25 -18.58
CA GLN A 12 -3.20 5.11 -18.15
C GLN A 12 -1.70 5.41 -18.25
N SER A 13 -1.28 6.11 -19.30
CA SER A 13 0.12 6.53 -19.49
C SER A 13 0.53 7.58 -18.44
N ALA A 14 -0.33 8.56 -18.17
CA ALA A 14 -0.14 9.56 -17.12
C ALA A 14 0.06 8.91 -15.76
N ALA A 15 -0.82 7.98 -15.39
CA ALA A 15 -0.74 7.28 -14.13
C ALA A 15 0.57 6.48 -14.02
N THR A 16 0.88 5.67 -15.03
CA THR A 16 2.10 4.84 -15.06
C THR A 16 3.37 5.68 -14.96
N ASN A 17 3.50 6.73 -15.78
CA ASN A 17 4.68 7.59 -15.80
C ASN A 17 4.83 8.36 -14.50
N THR A 18 3.74 8.87 -13.93
CA THR A 18 3.77 9.58 -12.64
C THR A 18 4.29 8.69 -11.53
N VAL A 19 3.75 7.47 -11.41
CA VAL A 19 4.17 6.52 -10.39
C VAL A 19 5.64 6.14 -10.56
N LYS A 20 6.10 5.88 -11.79
CA LYS A 20 7.52 5.58 -12.09
C LYS A 20 8.47 6.70 -11.70
N GLN A 21 8.13 7.94 -12.03
CA GLN A 21 8.96 9.10 -11.70
C GLN A 21 9.08 9.28 -10.19
N VAL A 22 7.96 9.17 -9.47
CA VAL A 22 7.97 9.29 -8.01
C VAL A 22 8.70 8.10 -7.36
N ALA A 23 8.51 6.89 -7.86
CA ALA A 23 9.19 5.69 -7.38
C ALA A 23 10.71 5.77 -7.52
N ALA A 24 11.21 6.28 -8.66
CA ALA A 24 12.64 6.42 -8.93
C ALA A 24 13.32 7.46 -8.01
N HIS A 25 12.58 8.49 -7.58
CA HIS A 25 13.12 9.58 -6.77
C HIS A 25 12.94 9.39 -5.25
N MET A 26 12.56 8.20 -4.78
CA MET A 26 12.30 7.98 -3.34
C MET A 26 13.54 7.60 -2.53
N TYR A 27 14.62 7.12 -3.14
CA TYR A 27 15.82 6.72 -2.39
C TYR A 27 16.46 7.84 -1.55
N PRO A 28 16.60 9.08 -2.06
CA PRO A 28 17.09 10.18 -1.23
C PRO A 28 16.23 10.43 0.02
N ILE A 29 14.93 10.14 -0.05
CA ILE A 29 13.98 10.32 1.05
C ILE A 29 14.25 9.30 2.16
N GLU A 30 14.46 8.04 1.79
CA GLU A 30 14.82 6.97 2.72
C GLU A 30 16.10 7.31 3.51
N LEU A 31 17.14 7.80 2.84
CA LEU A 31 18.40 8.17 3.50
C LEU A 31 18.22 9.24 4.58
N ILE A 32 17.29 10.18 4.36
CA ILE A 32 16.99 11.25 5.31
C ILE A 32 16.22 10.69 6.52
N VAL A 33 15.21 9.86 6.29
CA VAL A 33 14.42 9.21 7.35
C VAL A 33 15.34 8.38 8.26
N LYS A 34 16.21 7.56 7.65
CA LYS A 34 17.19 6.73 8.38
C LYS A 34 18.14 7.57 9.24
N LYS A 35 18.56 8.74 8.75
CA LYS A 35 19.45 9.65 9.49
C LYS A 35 18.74 10.26 10.71
N GLY A 36 17.49 10.68 10.57
CA GLY A 36 16.69 11.22 11.67
C GLY A 36 16.45 10.21 12.79
N GLU A 37 16.15 8.95 12.46
CA GLU A 37 15.98 7.90 13.46
C GLU A 37 17.29 7.58 14.22
N SER A 38 18.43 7.65 13.54
CA SER A 38 19.73 7.42 14.18
C SER A 38 20.12 8.51 15.18
N GLU A 39 19.72 9.76 14.94
CA GLU A 39 19.95 10.88 15.88
C GLU A 39 19.01 10.81 17.09
N ASP A 40 17.76 10.36 16.91
CA ASP A 40 16.80 10.18 18.02
C ASP A 40 17.16 9.00 18.94
N ARG A 41 17.74 7.91 18.40
CA ARG A 41 18.17 6.74 19.19
C ARG A 41 19.31 7.05 20.18
N ASP A 42 20.10 8.09 19.96
CA ASP A 42 21.21 8.47 20.84
C ASP A 42 20.78 9.35 22.03
N SER A 43 19.51 9.80 22.04
CA SER A 43 18.95 10.60 23.13
C SER A 43 18.41 9.71 24.28
N LYS A 44 19.27 9.44 25.27
CA LYS A 44 18.94 8.67 26.50
C LYS A 44 18.03 9.43 27.49
N SER A 45 16.88 9.93 27.03
CA SER A 45 15.89 10.62 27.88
C SER A 45 14.49 10.03 27.70
N PRO A 46 13.93 9.33 28.71
CA PRO A 46 12.62 8.66 28.62
C PRO A 46 11.42 9.60 28.42
N PHE A 47 11.61 10.91 28.59
CA PHE A 47 10.54 11.92 28.63
C PHE A 47 10.39 12.76 27.35
N LEU A 48 11.15 12.48 26.29
CA LEU A 48 11.09 13.24 25.02
C LEU A 48 10.81 12.37 23.79
N ARG A 49 10.16 11.21 23.96
CA ARG A 49 9.45 10.53 22.85
C ARG A 49 8.24 11.36 22.44
N LYS A 50 8.46 12.52 21.80
CA LYS A 50 7.39 13.27 21.13
C LYS A 50 6.92 12.46 19.91
N PRO A 51 5.62 12.51 19.59
CA PRO A 51 4.99 11.61 18.64
C PRO A 51 5.60 11.76 17.23
N PRO A 52 5.51 10.70 16.40
CA PRO A 52 6.12 10.61 15.07
C PRO A 52 5.81 11.81 14.15
N ALA A 53 4.71 12.52 14.40
CA ALA A 53 4.33 13.71 13.65
C ALA A 53 5.34 14.88 13.75
N MET A 54 6.04 15.08 14.88
CA MET A 54 6.95 16.24 15.03
C MET A 54 8.33 16.00 14.41
N ALA A 55 8.82 14.77 14.47
CA ALA A 55 9.97 14.32 13.68
C ALA A 55 9.64 14.43 12.19
N LEU A 56 8.49 13.92 11.75
CA LEU A 56 8.03 14.01 10.37
C LEU A 56 7.94 15.47 9.88
N LYS A 57 7.57 16.44 10.73
CA LYS A 57 7.54 17.88 10.40
C LYS A 57 8.93 18.49 10.16
N MET A 58 9.89 18.20 11.03
CA MET A 58 11.28 18.66 10.86
C MET A 58 11.97 17.95 9.69
N THR A 59 11.74 16.64 9.54
CA THR A 59 12.17 15.83 8.40
C THR A 59 11.55 16.34 7.11
N ALA A 60 10.26 16.68 7.08
CA ALA A 60 9.58 17.16 5.88
C ALA A 60 10.07 18.54 5.43
N ARG A 61 10.46 19.43 6.35
CA ARG A 61 11.02 20.74 5.99
C ARG A 61 12.43 20.64 5.43
N GLN A 62 13.30 19.85 6.06
CA GLN A 62 14.65 19.59 5.53
C GLN A 62 14.63 18.74 4.25
N PHE A 63 13.67 17.82 4.15
CA PHE A 63 13.34 17.11 2.91
C PHE A 63 12.91 18.12 1.85
N ALA A 64 11.95 19.01 2.11
CA ALA A 64 11.42 19.93 1.12
C ALA A 64 12.53 20.82 0.53
N GLU A 65 13.47 21.28 1.36
CA GLU A 65 14.64 22.07 0.93
C GLU A 65 15.67 21.25 0.15
N ARG A 66 15.94 20.00 0.50
CA ARG A 66 16.92 19.16 -0.21
C ARG A 66 16.35 18.51 -1.48
N PHE A 67 15.09 18.12 -1.43
CA PHE A 67 14.33 17.50 -2.51
C PHE A 67 13.94 18.54 -3.56
N SER A 68 13.56 19.76 -3.15
CA SER A 68 13.34 20.86 -4.11
C SER A 68 14.61 21.09 -4.94
N ASN A 69 15.78 21.15 -4.32
CA ASN A 69 17.03 21.38 -5.04
C ASN A 69 17.46 20.22 -5.95
N ALA A 70 17.02 18.99 -5.68
CA ALA A 70 17.35 17.80 -6.46
C ALA A 70 16.40 17.56 -7.65
N LEU A 71 15.28 18.27 -7.71
CA LEU A 71 14.24 18.08 -8.72
C LEU A 71 14.41 19.07 -9.89
N PRO A 72 14.20 18.64 -11.15
CA PRO A 72 14.22 19.55 -12.29
C PRO A 72 13.02 20.51 -12.24
N PRO A 73 13.15 21.77 -12.70
CA PRO A 73 12.01 22.67 -12.76
C PRO A 73 10.81 22.10 -13.55
N PRO A 74 9.56 22.39 -13.15
CA PRO A 74 9.09 23.07 -11.93
C PRO A 74 8.85 22.16 -10.69
N LEU A 75 9.32 20.90 -10.69
CA LEU A 75 9.11 19.98 -9.56
C LEU A 75 9.76 20.51 -8.27
N ASN A 76 10.86 21.25 -8.41
CA ASN A 76 11.53 21.91 -7.30
C ASN A 76 10.64 22.89 -6.56
N GLN A 77 9.95 23.77 -7.29
CA GLN A 77 9.07 24.80 -6.74
C GLN A 77 7.86 24.17 -6.03
N TRP A 78 7.25 23.17 -6.68
CA TRP A 78 6.17 22.39 -6.09
C TRP A 78 6.60 21.66 -4.80
N ALA A 79 7.80 21.05 -4.80
CA ALA A 79 8.31 20.31 -3.66
C ALA A 79 8.59 21.21 -2.45
N SER A 80 9.14 22.41 -2.68
CA SER A 80 9.34 23.38 -1.59
C SER A 80 8.03 23.87 -0.97
N GLU A 81 6.94 23.94 -1.74
CA GLU A 81 5.68 24.53 -1.31
C GLU A 81 4.73 23.53 -0.64
N HIS A 82 4.74 22.25 -1.04
CA HIS A 82 3.65 21.32 -0.70
C HIS A 82 4.08 20.02 0.00
N VAL A 83 5.39 19.75 0.12
CA VAL A 83 5.90 18.52 0.75
C VAL A 83 5.74 18.51 2.27
N VAL A 84 5.84 19.67 2.92
CA VAL A 84 5.65 19.78 4.37
C VAL A 84 4.20 19.47 4.73
N ASP A 85 3.26 20.11 4.03
CA ASP A 85 1.82 19.84 4.12
C ASP A 85 1.48 18.38 3.77
N TRP A 86 2.17 17.77 2.80
CA TRP A 86 2.01 16.36 2.44
C TRP A 86 2.33 15.43 3.61
N ALA A 87 3.48 15.64 4.25
CA ALA A 87 3.93 14.81 5.36
C ALA A 87 3.02 14.98 6.58
N GLU A 88 2.64 16.21 6.91
CA GLU A 88 1.72 16.50 8.01
C GLU A 88 0.35 15.86 7.80
N ARG A 89 -0.24 16.03 6.62
CA ARG A 89 -1.57 15.46 6.33
C ARG A 89 -1.55 13.94 6.16
N ARG A 90 -0.40 13.34 5.80
CA ARG A 90 -0.20 11.87 5.84
C ARG A 90 -0.27 11.35 7.27
N ALA A 91 0.36 12.04 8.22
CA ALA A 91 0.33 11.67 9.63
C ALA A 91 -1.09 11.80 10.22
N GLU A 92 -1.89 12.73 9.70
CA GLU A 92 -3.28 12.96 10.13
C GLU A 92 -4.31 12.06 9.40
N ALA A 93 -4.00 11.58 8.20
CA ALA A 93 -4.89 10.75 7.40
C ALA A 93 -4.87 9.27 7.86
N ALA A 94 -5.78 8.91 8.76
CA ALA A 94 -5.95 7.55 9.30
C ALA A 94 -6.56 6.52 8.31
N GLY A 95 -6.24 6.58 7.01
CA GLY A 95 -6.70 5.59 6.03
C GLY A 95 -6.46 5.96 4.56
N GLU A 96 -6.62 4.97 3.66
CA GLU A 96 -6.38 5.07 2.20
C GLU A 96 -7.13 6.23 1.53
N TRP A 97 -8.38 6.49 1.94
CA TRP A 97 -9.21 7.57 1.42
C TRP A 97 -8.72 8.97 1.83
N GLY A 98 -8.18 9.10 3.06
CA GLY A 98 -7.55 10.34 3.51
C GLY A 98 -6.26 10.61 2.73
N GLN A 99 -5.46 9.56 2.50
CA GLN A 99 -4.25 9.63 1.69
C GLN A 99 -4.55 10.03 0.24
N ALA A 100 -5.64 9.54 -0.35
CA ALA A 100 -6.06 9.94 -1.71
C ALA A 100 -6.38 11.44 -1.82
N ARG A 101 -7.00 12.06 -0.79
CA ARG A 101 -7.33 13.50 -0.78
C ARG A 101 -6.09 14.38 -0.65
N VAL A 102 -5.12 13.95 0.15
CA VAL A 102 -3.82 14.62 0.29
C VAL A 102 -2.99 14.44 -0.99
N GLY A 103 -2.95 13.21 -1.50
CA GLY A 103 -2.30 12.84 -2.75
C GLY A 103 -2.88 13.54 -3.97
N ALA A 104 -4.17 13.85 -3.98
CA ALA A 104 -4.83 14.58 -5.06
C ALA A 104 -4.20 15.96 -5.33
N ALA A 105 -3.86 16.73 -4.30
CA ALA A 105 -3.22 18.04 -4.49
C ALA A 105 -1.79 17.94 -5.04
N LEU A 106 -1.15 16.78 -4.84
CA LEU A 106 0.27 16.57 -5.07
C LEU A 106 0.56 15.91 -6.42
N PHE A 107 -0.26 14.92 -6.78
CA PHE A 107 -0.04 14.11 -7.96
C PHE A 107 -0.84 14.59 -9.18
N LYS A 108 -1.87 15.44 -9.00
CA LYS A 108 -2.64 16.02 -10.13
C LYS A 108 -1.76 16.79 -11.13
N PRO A 109 -0.85 17.68 -10.71
CA PRO A 109 0.04 18.37 -11.65
C PRO A 109 0.93 17.40 -12.45
N LEU A 110 1.37 16.32 -11.80
CA LEU A 110 2.21 15.29 -12.44
C LEU A 110 1.41 14.47 -13.45
N LEU A 111 0.16 14.13 -13.14
CA LEU A 111 -0.75 13.42 -14.05
C LEU A 111 -1.03 14.23 -15.31
N VAL A 112 -1.21 15.54 -15.19
CA VAL A 112 -1.40 16.42 -16.35
C VAL A 112 -0.12 16.52 -17.18
N ARG A 113 1.04 16.62 -16.53
CA ARG A 113 2.34 16.77 -17.21
C ARG A 113 2.81 15.50 -17.91
N TYR A 114 2.68 14.35 -17.26
CA TYR A 114 3.09 13.05 -17.81
C TYR A 114 2.01 12.37 -18.64
N GLY A 115 0.83 12.97 -18.74
CA GLY A 115 -0.21 12.60 -19.69
C GLY A 115 0.17 12.91 -21.13
N ILE A 116 -0.42 12.16 -22.06
CA ILE A 116 -0.15 12.33 -23.49
C ILE A 116 -0.77 13.66 -23.96
N GLN A 117 0.10 14.58 -24.41
CA GLN A 117 -0.23 15.74 -25.25
C GLN A 117 -1.27 16.73 -24.68
N GLY A 118 -1.31 16.97 -23.36
CA GLY A 118 -2.18 17.99 -22.77
C GLY A 118 -3.70 17.73 -22.94
N ILE A 119 -4.07 16.50 -23.30
CA ILE A 119 -5.46 16.09 -23.54
C ILE A 119 -6.25 16.01 -22.23
N LEU A 120 -5.57 15.72 -21.12
CA LEU A 120 -6.16 15.60 -19.81
C LEU A 120 -6.27 16.98 -19.15
N LYS A 121 -7.47 17.35 -18.71
CA LYS A 121 -7.71 18.54 -17.89
C LYS A 121 -7.64 18.21 -16.41
N GLU A 122 -6.89 19.02 -15.66
CA GLU A 122 -6.72 18.86 -14.20
C GLU A 122 -8.06 18.82 -13.45
N GLU A 123 -8.99 19.68 -13.87
CA GLU A 123 -10.33 19.85 -13.30
C GLU A 123 -11.14 18.54 -13.29
N ARG A 124 -10.85 17.65 -14.25
CA ARG A 124 -11.59 16.42 -14.52
C ARG A 124 -10.90 15.18 -13.97
N ILE A 125 -9.70 15.34 -13.40
CA ILE A 125 -8.94 14.26 -12.78
C ILE A 125 -9.32 14.18 -11.30
N ARG A 126 -9.69 12.97 -10.88
CA ARG A 126 -9.97 12.64 -9.48
C ARG A 126 -9.05 11.50 -9.07
N ILE A 127 -8.37 11.63 -7.94
CA ILE A 127 -7.60 10.52 -7.36
C ILE A 127 -8.52 9.86 -6.33
N THR A 128 -8.93 8.63 -6.62
CA THR A 128 -9.90 7.90 -5.79
C THR A 128 -9.19 7.10 -4.71
N HIS A 129 -8.08 6.43 -5.06
CA HIS A 129 -7.26 5.68 -4.11
C HIS A 129 -5.78 6.01 -4.30
N MET A 130 -5.05 6.00 -3.19
CA MET A 130 -3.61 6.11 -3.18
C MET A 130 -3.05 5.23 -2.07
N LYS A 131 -2.06 4.41 -2.43
CA LYS A 131 -1.21 3.69 -1.49
C LYS A 131 0.18 4.28 -1.57
N LEU A 132 0.64 4.81 -0.46
CA LEU A 132 2.00 5.32 -0.32
C LEU A 132 2.90 4.21 0.22
N PRO A 133 4.20 4.22 -0.14
CA PRO A 133 5.12 3.18 0.29
C PRO A 133 5.38 3.23 1.79
N ASP A 134 5.71 2.08 2.35
CA ASP A 134 6.38 1.99 3.62
C ASP A 134 7.90 2.11 3.44
N ILE A 135 8.48 3.13 4.05
CA ILE A 135 9.90 3.47 3.93
C ILE A 135 10.66 3.04 5.20
N VAL A 136 9.95 2.83 6.31
CA VAL A 136 10.54 2.52 7.63
C VAL A 136 10.74 1.02 7.74
N ASP A 137 9.66 0.24 7.67
CA ASP A 137 9.71 -1.21 7.85
C ASP A 137 10.03 -1.93 6.53
N LYS A 138 9.95 -1.20 5.40
CA LYS A 138 10.26 -1.67 4.04
C LYS A 138 9.49 -2.92 3.58
N GLU A 139 8.41 -3.28 4.27
CA GLU A 139 7.61 -4.46 3.97
C GLU A 139 6.81 -4.29 2.68
N GLU A 140 6.23 -3.10 2.47
CA GLU A 140 5.42 -2.76 1.30
C GLU A 140 5.97 -1.53 0.55
N PRO A 141 7.10 -1.65 -0.17
CA PRO A 141 7.73 -0.55 -0.87
C PRO A 141 7.07 -0.31 -2.22
N TYR A 142 5.75 -0.13 -2.24
CA TYR A 142 4.97 0.12 -3.44
C TYR A 142 4.24 1.45 -3.32
N ILE A 143 4.32 2.24 -4.38
CA ILE A 143 3.41 3.36 -4.60
C ILE A 143 2.34 2.91 -5.57
N ALA A 144 1.08 3.13 -5.24
CA ALA A 144 -0.04 2.87 -6.14
C ALA A 144 -1.00 4.05 -6.16
N ILE A 145 -1.53 4.34 -7.34
CA ILE A 145 -2.56 5.35 -7.54
C ILE A 145 -3.69 4.78 -8.37
N GLU A 146 -4.91 5.19 -8.02
CA GLU A 146 -6.10 5.00 -8.80
C GLU A 146 -6.70 6.36 -9.12
N VAL A 147 -6.87 6.61 -10.42
CA VAL A 147 -7.23 7.90 -10.97
C VAL A 147 -8.45 7.72 -11.84
N GLU A 148 -9.45 8.56 -11.65
CA GLU A 148 -10.63 8.67 -12.47
C GLU A 148 -10.63 9.96 -13.29
N TYR A 149 -11.20 9.91 -14.49
CA TYR A 149 -11.38 11.03 -15.38
C TYR A 149 -12.82 11.17 -15.86
N ASP A 150 -13.42 12.32 -15.60
CA ASP A 150 -14.80 12.61 -15.98
C ASP A 150 -14.87 13.12 -17.44
N LEU A 151 -15.42 12.29 -18.33
CA LEU A 151 -15.55 12.65 -19.75
C LEU A 151 -16.45 13.88 -19.94
N PRO A 152 -16.13 14.76 -20.91
CA PRO A 152 -16.92 15.96 -21.18
C PRO A 152 -18.26 15.69 -21.87
N MET A 153 -18.51 14.46 -22.30
CA MET A 153 -19.74 14.08 -22.99
C MET A 153 -20.74 13.42 -22.03
N ARG A 154 -22.01 13.78 -22.19
CA ARG A 154 -23.13 13.07 -21.56
C ARG A 154 -23.69 12.08 -22.56
N VAL A 155 -24.01 10.87 -22.10
CA VAL A 155 -24.74 9.91 -22.95
C VAL A 155 -26.16 10.42 -23.20
N PRO A 156 -26.62 10.45 -24.47
CA PRO A 156 -28.01 10.79 -24.76
C PRO A 156 -28.94 9.79 -24.06
N PHE A 157 -30.12 10.25 -23.64
CA PHE A 157 -31.16 9.51 -22.89
C PHE A 157 -30.82 9.14 -21.44
N LEU A 158 -29.56 8.86 -21.10
CA LEU A 158 -29.17 8.54 -19.71
C LEU A 158 -28.76 9.77 -18.90
N LEU A 159 -28.35 10.88 -19.53
CA LEU A 159 -27.87 12.11 -18.87
C LEU A 159 -26.76 11.90 -17.83
N LYS A 160 -26.13 10.72 -17.81
CA LYS A 160 -25.05 10.37 -16.89
C LYS A 160 -23.70 10.77 -17.46
N THR A 161 -22.81 11.21 -16.58
CA THR A 161 -21.39 11.42 -16.87
C THR A 161 -20.71 10.05 -16.96
N ILE A 162 -19.90 9.85 -17.98
CA ILE A 162 -19.04 8.66 -18.08
C ILE A 162 -17.72 8.98 -17.40
N THR A 163 -17.26 8.10 -16.51
CA THR A 163 -15.95 8.19 -15.86
C THR A 163 -15.07 7.07 -16.38
N ILE A 164 -13.80 7.39 -16.62
CA ILE A 164 -12.77 6.41 -16.99
C ILE A 164 -11.84 6.26 -15.80
N ALA A 165 -11.53 5.04 -15.39
CA ALA A 165 -10.57 4.77 -14.33
C ALA A 165 -9.26 4.21 -14.90
N ALA A 166 -8.14 4.58 -14.27
CA ALA A 166 -6.80 4.07 -14.53
C ALA A 166 -6.13 3.74 -13.20
N ARG A 167 -5.38 2.63 -13.17
CA ARG A 167 -4.61 2.20 -12.01
C ARG A 167 -3.18 1.94 -12.42
N ALA A 168 -2.25 2.42 -11.59
CA ALA A 168 -0.83 2.15 -11.73
C ALA A 168 -0.21 1.88 -10.35
N SER A 169 0.72 0.94 -10.31
CA SER A 169 1.51 0.62 -9.13
C SER A 169 2.94 0.34 -9.54
N GLU A 170 3.90 0.90 -8.81
CA GLU A 170 5.33 0.70 -9.05
C GLU A 170 6.03 0.42 -7.73
N ARG A 171 7.03 -0.46 -7.78
CA ARG A 171 7.93 -0.67 -6.66
C ARG A 171 8.85 0.53 -6.54
N VAL A 172 8.94 1.07 -5.34
CA VAL A 172 9.75 2.22 -5.04
C VAL A 172 11.22 1.83 -5.00
N TRP A 173 12.07 2.67 -5.59
CA TRP A 173 13.50 2.56 -5.43
C TRP A 173 13.89 3.09 -4.05
N ILE A 174 13.90 2.19 -3.08
CA ILE A 174 14.54 2.35 -1.78
C ILE A 174 15.68 1.35 -1.73
N GLY A 175 16.83 1.73 -1.18
CA GLY A 175 17.97 0.84 -1.00
C GLY A 175 17.61 -0.29 -0.03
N ASP A 176 18.46 -1.32 0.06
CA ASP A 176 18.22 -2.57 0.79
C ASP A 176 16.74 -3.01 0.74
N GLY A 177 16.40 -3.80 -0.28
CA GLY A 177 15.10 -4.45 -0.33
C GLY A 177 14.87 -5.35 0.88
N PRO A 178 13.60 -5.76 1.14
CA PRO A 178 13.34 -6.76 2.16
C PRO A 178 14.24 -7.96 1.86
N GLN A 179 15.01 -8.40 2.87
CA GLN A 179 15.96 -9.47 2.68
C GLN A 179 15.22 -10.64 2.02
N SER A 180 15.76 -11.16 0.92
CA SER A 180 15.24 -12.41 0.38
C SER A 180 15.40 -13.43 1.49
N ARG A 181 14.28 -13.97 2.01
CA ARG A 181 14.30 -15.21 2.80
C ARG A 181 14.70 -16.34 1.84
N THR A 182 15.95 -16.34 1.36
CA THR A 182 16.54 -17.50 0.70
C THR A 182 16.66 -18.57 1.77
N SER A 183 15.81 -19.60 1.65
CA SER A 183 15.99 -20.90 2.31
C SER A 183 17.41 -21.37 2.08
N GLY A 184 18.20 -21.44 3.16
CA GLY A 184 19.60 -21.88 3.07
C GLY A 184 20.47 -21.51 4.28
N GLY A 185 19.89 -21.13 5.41
CA GLY A 185 20.61 -20.95 6.67
C GLY A 185 19.99 -21.86 7.73
N GLU A 186 20.79 -22.79 8.24
CA GLU A 186 20.43 -23.74 9.28
C GLU A 186 19.69 -23.07 10.44
N ALA A 187 18.52 -23.64 10.74
CA ALA A 187 17.65 -23.22 11.82
C ALA A 187 18.38 -23.33 13.17
N ASN A 188 18.69 -22.17 13.75
CA ASN A 188 18.93 -21.99 15.17
C ASN A 188 18.34 -20.64 15.57
N ALA A 189 17.07 -20.63 16.00
CA ALA A 189 16.53 -19.68 16.99
C ALA A 189 15.02 -19.94 17.17
N GLU A 190 14.70 -20.63 18.25
CA GLU A 190 13.37 -21.06 18.71
C GLU A 190 12.49 -19.91 19.25
N GLY A 191 12.64 -18.68 18.73
CA GLY A 191 11.98 -17.50 19.31
C GLY A 191 11.57 -16.38 18.35
N ASP A 192 11.84 -16.49 17.05
CA ASP A 192 11.50 -15.43 16.07
C ASP A 192 10.95 -15.97 14.73
N ALA A 193 10.49 -17.22 14.71
CA ALA A 193 9.99 -17.84 13.49
C ALA A 193 8.60 -17.30 13.11
N PRO A 194 8.39 -16.75 11.90
CA PRO A 194 7.06 -16.31 11.45
C PRO A 194 6.08 -17.49 11.42
N PRO A 195 4.76 -17.24 11.56
CA PRO A 195 3.78 -18.31 11.58
C PRO A 195 3.83 -19.17 10.30
N ALA A 196 3.93 -20.48 10.45
CA ALA A 196 4.04 -21.43 9.34
C ALA A 196 2.67 -22.01 8.99
N PHE A 197 2.32 -22.06 7.70
CA PHE A 197 1.08 -22.68 7.24
C PHE A 197 1.20 -24.21 7.29
N VAL A 198 0.31 -24.88 8.03
CA VAL A 198 0.29 -26.34 8.15
C VAL A 198 -0.63 -26.94 7.09
N SER A 199 -1.90 -26.52 7.07
CA SER A 199 -2.88 -27.05 6.10
C SER A 199 -3.97 -26.03 5.76
N LEU A 200 -4.52 -26.15 4.55
CA LEU A 200 -5.72 -25.45 4.12
C LEU A 200 -6.61 -26.48 3.41
N GLU A 201 -7.81 -26.72 3.95
CA GLU A 201 -8.72 -27.74 3.44
C GLU A 201 -10.12 -27.16 3.16
N PRO A 202 -10.78 -27.55 2.05
CA PRO A 202 -10.23 -28.33 0.92
C PRO A 202 -9.28 -27.50 0.03
N ASP A 203 -8.40 -28.17 -0.71
CA ASP A 203 -7.56 -27.57 -1.76
C ASP A 203 -7.89 -28.23 -3.11
N PRO A 204 -8.50 -27.52 -4.08
CA PRO A 204 -8.89 -26.10 -4.06
C PRO A 204 -10.13 -25.84 -3.21
N LEU A 205 -10.26 -24.59 -2.73
CA LEU A 205 -11.43 -24.15 -1.97
C LEU A 205 -12.66 -24.04 -2.88
N LEU A 206 -13.84 -24.27 -2.31
CA LEU A 206 -15.11 -24.27 -3.04
C LEU A 206 -16.01 -23.12 -2.54
N PRO A 207 -16.62 -22.32 -3.44
CA PRO A 207 -17.58 -21.30 -3.07
C PRO A 207 -18.75 -21.88 -2.27
N GLY A 208 -19.19 -21.16 -1.23
CA GLY A 208 -20.30 -21.59 -0.38
C GLY A 208 -19.99 -22.76 0.56
N ARG A 209 -18.73 -23.24 0.60
CA ARG A 209 -18.28 -24.28 1.54
C ARG A 209 -17.38 -23.70 2.62
N LYS A 210 -17.22 -24.46 3.68
CA LYS A 210 -16.31 -24.10 4.77
C LYS A 210 -14.88 -24.41 4.38
N ALA A 211 -13.99 -23.47 4.69
CA ALA A 211 -12.55 -23.62 4.62
C ALA A 211 -12.02 -23.80 6.04
N LYS A 212 -11.04 -24.68 6.21
CA LYS A 212 -10.30 -24.86 7.46
C LYS A 212 -8.83 -24.57 7.21
N LEU A 213 -8.27 -23.61 7.94
CA LEU A 213 -6.85 -23.28 7.92
C LEU A 213 -6.24 -23.66 9.26
N VAL A 214 -5.12 -24.38 9.22
CA VAL A 214 -4.27 -24.63 10.38
C VAL A 214 -2.91 -24.00 10.14
N ILE A 215 -2.44 -23.21 11.10
CA ILE A 215 -1.09 -22.66 11.13
C ILE A 215 -0.39 -23.05 12.41
N LYS A 216 0.93 -22.93 12.40
CA LYS A 216 1.80 -23.08 13.56
C LYS A 216 2.48 -21.74 13.86
N ALA A 217 2.20 -21.18 15.03
CA ALA A 217 2.77 -19.96 15.60
C ALA A 217 3.53 -20.30 16.89
N ILE A 218 4.05 -19.28 17.60
CA ILE A 218 4.63 -19.49 18.92
C ILE A 218 3.50 -19.85 19.91
N PRO A 219 3.68 -20.80 20.84
CA PRO A 219 2.65 -21.11 21.85
C PRO A 219 2.20 -19.87 22.61
N HIS A 220 0.88 -19.73 22.84
CA HIS A 220 0.24 -18.56 23.48
C HIS A 220 0.33 -17.24 22.72
N GLU A 221 0.76 -17.27 21.45
CA GLU A 221 0.84 -16.07 20.62
C GLU A 221 -0.51 -15.70 20.00
N LYS A 222 -0.81 -14.40 19.95
CA LYS A 222 -1.96 -13.87 19.23
C LYS A 222 -1.63 -13.61 17.77
N VAL A 223 -2.46 -14.18 16.91
CA VAL A 223 -2.34 -14.07 15.46
C VAL A 223 -3.69 -13.73 14.84
N GLU A 224 -3.68 -12.84 13.87
CA GLU A 224 -4.83 -12.38 13.10
C GLU A 224 -4.80 -13.00 11.71
N LEU A 225 -5.87 -13.71 11.32
CA LEU A 225 -6.07 -14.13 9.94
C LEU A 225 -6.81 -13.05 9.15
N VAL A 226 -6.26 -12.66 8.00
CA VAL A 226 -6.89 -11.74 7.03
C VAL A 226 -6.91 -12.39 5.64
N VAL A 227 -8.11 -12.65 5.12
CA VAL A 227 -8.30 -13.22 3.78
C VAL A 227 -8.71 -12.13 2.80
N PHE A 228 -8.10 -12.07 1.62
CA PHE A 228 -8.41 -11.08 0.59
C PHE A 228 -9.10 -11.75 -0.61
N TYR A 229 -10.33 -11.33 -0.88
CA TYR A 229 -11.07 -11.68 -2.10
C TYR A 229 -11.16 -10.47 -3.03
N LYS A 230 -11.78 -10.64 -4.21
CA LYS A 230 -12.06 -9.54 -5.16
C LYS A 230 -12.83 -8.38 -4.52
N SER A 231 -13.73 -8.68 -3.59
CA SER A 231 -14.53 -7.69 -2.85
C SER A 231 -13.77 -7.00 -1.70
N GLY A 232 -12.49 -7.32 -1.50
CA GLY A 232 -11.67 -6.82 -0.40
C GLY A 232 -11.51 -7.83 0.74
N LYS A 233 -11.18 -7.32 1.94
CA LYS A 233 -10.98 -8.12 3.15
C LYS A 233 -12.22 -8.94 3.49
N SER A 234 -12.04 -10.21 3.81
CA SER A 234 -13.11 -11.10 4.23
C SER A 234 -13.71 -10.62 5.55
N LYS A 235 -15.05 -10.62 5.61
CA LYS A 235 -15.84 -10.32 6.82
C LYS A 235 -16.53 -11.56 7.37
N ALA A 236 -16.05 -12.76 7.01
CA ALA A 236 -16.68 -13.99 7.43
C ALA A 236 -16.61 -14.12 8.97
N ARG A 237 -17.67 -14.70 9.54
CA ARG A 237 -17.68 -15.05 10.97
C ARG A 237 -16.54 -16.06 11.20
N HIS A 238 -15.77 -15.87 12.27
CA HIS A 238 -14.61 -16.69 12.66
C HIS A 238 -13.32 -16.45 11.86
N ILE A 239 -13.18 -15.30 11.22
CA ILE A 239 -11.89 -14.76 10.74
C ILE A 239 -11.49 -13.59 11.65
N GLY A 240 -10.21 -13.53 12.03
CA GLY A 240 -9.65 -12.48 12.88
C GLY A 240 -8.64 -13.03 13.87
N TRP A 241 -8.50 -12.33 15.00
CA TRP A 241 -7.58 -12.69 16.08
C TRP A 241 -7.94 -14.03 16.73
N ALA A 242 -6.94 -14.89 16.85
CA ALA A 242 -6.97 -16.13 17.61
C ALA A 242 -5.63 -16.31 18.35
N GLU A 243 -5.66 -17.07 19.44
CA GLU A 243 -4.48 -17.37 20.25
C GLU A 243 -4.02 -18.80 19.97
N ALA A 244 -2.70 -18.99 19.87
CA ALA A 244 -2.08 -20.30 19.69
C ALA A 244 -2.20 -21.16 20.94
N ASP A 245 -2.49 -22.45 20.74
CA ASP A 245 -2.51 -23.43 21.82
C ASP A 245 -1.10 -23.72 22.37
N ALA A 246 -1.02 -24.61 23.37
CA ALA A 246 0.25 -25.01 23.99
C ALA A 246 1.23 -25.68 23.01
N ASP A 247 0.73 -26.21 21.89
CA ASP A 247 1.52 -26.82 20.82
C ASP A 247 1.86 -25.83 19.69
N GLY A 248 1.41 -24.57 19.83
CA GLY A 248 1.59 -23.50 18.86
C GLY A 248 0.62 -23.55 17.68
N ASN A 249 -0.44 -24.36 17.72
CA ASN A 249 -1.37 -24.47 16.61
C ASN A 249 -2.52 -23.46 16.75
N VAL A 250 -2.92 -22.91 15.60
CA VAL A 250 -4.11 -22.07 15.47
C VAL A 250 -4.94 -22.56 14.30
N SER A 251 -6.24 -22.74 14.54
CA SER A 251 -7.19 -23.21 13.54
C SER A 251 -8.32 -22.21 13.34
N TRP A 252 -8.53 -21.80 12.09
CA TRP A 252 -9.72 -21.03 11.69
C TRP A 252 -10.61 -21.86 10.79
N GLU A 253 -11.92 -21.72 10.98
CA GLU A 253 -12.92 -22.31 10.11
C GLU A 253 -13.89 -21.21 9.67
N TRP A 254 -13.95 -20.92 8.37
CA TRP A 254 -14.82 -19.86 7.84
C TRP A 254 -15.60 -20.34 6.62
N LEU A 255 -16.73 -19.68 6.36
CA LEU A 255 -17.51 -19.91 5.14
C LEU A 255 -16.94 -19.07 3.99
N VAL A 256 -16.51 -19.72 2.91
CA VAL A 256 -16.18 -19.05 1.65
C VAL A 256 -17.47 -18.54 1.02
N SER A 257 -17.52 -17.27 0.63
CA SER A 257 -18.74 -16.70 0.03
C SER A 257 -19.15 -17.49 -1.22
N GLY A 258 -20.46 -17.73 -1.39
CA GLY A 258 -20.98 -18.40 -2.59
C GLY A 258 -20.76 -17.59 -3.89
N ASN A 259 -20.50 -16.29 -3.77
CA ASN A 259 -20.21 -15.39 -4.90
C ASN A 259 -18.71 -15.25 -5.20
N THR A 260 -17.85 -16.02 -4.52
CA THR A 260 -16.40 -15.98 -4.78
C THR A 260 -16.15 -16.52 -6.18
N THR A 261 -15.54 -15.71 -7.03
CA THR A 261 -15.14 -16.12 -8.38
C THR A 261 -14.01 -17.14 -8.32
N SER A 262 -14.01 -18.13 -9.22
CA SER A 262 -12.87 -19.05 -9.34
C SER A 262 -11.59 -18.29 -9.71
N GLY A 263 -10.46 -18.67 -9.12
CA GLY A 263 -9.18 -17.99 -9.30
C GLY A 263 -8.28 -18.05 -8.07
N GLU A 264 -7.13 -17.36 -8.18
CA GLU A 264 -6.13 -17.25 -7.12
C GLU A 264 -6.46 -16.10 -6.17
N TRP A 265 -6.46 -16.41 -4.87
CA TRP A 265 -6.68 -15.47 -3.77
C TRP A 265 -5.52 -15.52 -2.79
N ARG A 266 -5.41 -14.50 -1.93
CA ARG A 266 -4.34 -14.41 -0.93
C ARG A 266 -4.91 -14.35 0.47
N LEU A 267 -4.22 -14.99 1.40
CA LEU A 267 -4.44 -14.84 2.84
C LEU A 267 -3.14 -14.42 3.51
N VAL A 268 -3.29 -13.62 4.56
CA VAL A 268 -2.20 -13.05 5.35
C VAL A 268 -2.50 -13.35 6.80
N VAL A 269 -1.49 -13.80 7.53
CA VAL A 269 -1.53 -13.94 8.98
C VAL A 269 -0.60 -12.88 9.56
N ASN A 270 -1.11 -12.07 10.48
CA ASN A 270 -0.33 -11.07 11.21
C ASN A 270 -0.21 -11.48 12.67
N THR A 271 0.97 -11.35 13.23
CA THR A 271 1.24 -11.53 14.65
C THR A 271 1.12 -10.19 15.38
N GLU A 272 0.83 -10.19 16.68
CA GLU A 272 0.82 -8.97 17.51
C GLU A 272 2.15 -8.20 17.46
N ASP A 273 3.28 -8.91 17.37
CA ASP A 273 4.64 -8.36 17.23
C ASP A 273 4.95 -7.80 15.82
N GLY A 274 3.98 -7.77 14.92
CA GLY A 274 4.14 -7.23 13.55
C GLY A 274 4.68 -8.23 12.52
N ARG A 275 4.97 -9.48 12.92
CA ARG A 275 5.44 -10.52 11.99
C ARG A 275 4.30 -10.97 11.07
N THR A 276 4.58 -11.10 9.78
CA THR A 276 3.56 -11.47 8.78
C THR A 276 3.94 -12.72 7.98
N ALA A 277 2.92 -13.52 7.64
CA ALA A 277 3.03 -14.68 6.77
C ALA A 277 1.93 -14.65 5.70
N GLU A 278 2.29 -14.75 4.42
CA GLU A 278 1.34 -14.72 3.30
C GLU A 278 1.33 -16.07 2.56
N ARG A 279 0.15 -16.50 2.10
CA ARG A 279 -0.02 -17.66 1.22
C ARG A 279 -1.11 -17.40 0.18
N GLN A 280 -0.89 -17.91 -1.03
CA GLN A 280 -1.88 -17.95 -2.10
C GLN A 280 -2.69 -19.26 -2.05
N PHE A 281 -3.96 -19.19 -2.44
CA PHE A 281 -4.85 -20.34 -2.54
C PHE A 281 -5.81 -20.20 -3.72
N THR A 282 -6.14 -21.33 -4.32
CA THR A 282 -7.08 -21.40 -5.45
C THR A 282 -8.50 -21.66 -4.95
N VAL A 283 -9.46 -20.96 -5.54
CA VAL A 283 -10.90 -21.28 -5.42
C VAL A 283 -11.40 -21.76 -6.77
N ASN A 284 -12.14 -22.87 -6.81
CA ASN A 284 -12.75 -23.42 -8.03
C ASN A 284 -14.28 -23.42 -7.97
#